data_AF-F9LW69-F1
#
_entry.id   AF-F9LW69-F1
#
_cell.length_a   1.000
_cell.length_b   1.000
_cell.length_c   1.000
_cell.angle_alpha   90.00
_cell.angle_beta   90.00
_cell.angle_gamma   90.00
#
_symmetry.space_group_name_H-M   'P 1'
#
loop_
_entity.id
_entity.type
_entity.pdbx_description
1 polymer ?
#
loop_
_entity_poly.entity_id
_entity_poly.type
_entity_poly.pdbx_seq_one_letter_code
_entity_poly.pdbx_strand_id
1 'polypeptide(L)'
;MDAKLKYKAKKIKIVFFDIDNTLRTSKTGFIPATIPTVFKQLREKGILTGIASGRGIFGVVPEIRKLKPDFFVTLNGAYIEDKKGNVIYQNQIKRPDVEEYISWAKREGIDYGLVGSHDAKLSTRTELISEAIDPIYPNLDVDPDFHEKVDIYQMWTFEDKGDDLHLPDSLSGKLRMVRWHEHSSDIVPISGSKATGVAKVVEHLGLKPENVMVFGDGLNDLELFDYAGISIAMGVSHEKIKEKADYITKTVEEDGIFDALEGFGMVEKELHFPQVDIETVEGPLATIKTNHGDLRIKLFPEHAPKTVANFVALSKDGYYDGVIFHRIIKDFMIQGGDPTGTGMGGESIYGDAFEDEFSEELYNIRGALSMANAGPNTNGSQFFIVQNQHLPYSKKEIARGGWPEPIAEIYAEQGGTPHLDRRHTVFGQLVDAESFAVLDAIAAVETGAMDKPVEDVVIETIEIED
;
A
#
# COMPACT_ATOMS: atom_id res chain seq x y z
N MET A 1 5.90 -17.03 3.74
CA MET A 1 5.84 -17.47 2.33
C MET A 1 7.02 -18.40 2.02
N ASP A 2 6.78 -19.58 1.47
CA ASP A 2 7.84 -20.57 1.22
C ASP A 2 8.66 -20.29 -0.07
N ALA A 3 9.83 -20.90 -0.18
CA ALA A 3 10.76 -20.69 -1.29
C ALA A 3 10.25 -21.23 -2.64
N LYS A 4 9.41 -22.28 -2.64
CA LYS A 4 8.85 -22.88 -3.85
C LYS A 4 7.84 -21.91 -4.48
N LEU A 5 7.03 -21.25 -3.67
CA LEU A 5 6.05 -20.28 -4.15
C LEU A 5 6.75 -19.01 -4.69
N LYS A 6 7.78 -18.51 -4.00
CA LYS A 6 8.63 -17.42 -4.53
C LYS A 6 9.28 -17.78 -5.86
N TYR A 7 9.71 -19.03 -6.05
CA TYR A 7 10.24 -19.48 -7.33
C TYR A 7 9.18 -19.52 -8.44
N LYS A 8 7.97 -20.02 -8.14
CA LYS A 8 6.83 -19.95 -9.09
C LYS A 8 6.54 -18.50 -9.50
N ALA A 9 6.59 -17.55 -8.56
CA ALA A 9 6.26 -16.14 -8.81
C ALA A 9 7.13 -15.49 -9.90
N LYS A 10 8.37 -15.96 -10.09
CA LYS A 10 9.26 -15.49 -11.18
C LYS A 10 8.72 -15.75 -12.59
N LYS A 11 7.78 -16.69 -12.75
CA LYS A 11 7.13 -17.01 -14.03
C LYS A 11 5.92 -16.13 -14.33
N ILE A 12 5.43 -15.36 -13.36
CA ILE A 12 4.21 -14.58 -13.51
C ILE A 12 4.41 -13.47 -14.55
N LYS A 13 3.42 -13.33 -15.42
CA LYS A 13 3.36 -12.32 -16.49
C LYS A 13 2.07 -11.51 -16.44
N ILE A 14 1.05 -11.99 -15.75
CA ILE A 14 -0.20 -11.28 -15.55
C ILE A 14 -0.78 -11.59 -14.16
N VAL A 15 -1.33 -10.57 -13.51
CA VAL A 15 -2.07 -10.69 -12.25
C VAL A 15 -3.52 -10.28 -12.49
N PHE A 16 -4.46 -11.15 -12.15
CA PHE A 16 -5.88 -10.82 -12.12
C PHE A 16 -6.36 -10.57 -10.70
N PHE A 17 -7.20 -9.57 -10.54
CA PHE A 17 -7.81 -9.22 -9.27
C PHE A 17 -9.33 -9.29 -9.39
N ASP A 18 -9.99 -9.97 -8.45
CA ASP A 18 -11.40 -9.70 -8.19
C ASP A 18 -11.57 -8.28 -7.61
N ILE A 19 -12.80 -7.77 -7.65
CA ILE A 19 -13.15 -6.44 -7.13
C ILE A 19 -13.55 -6.52 -5.66
N ASP A 20 -14.63 -7.25 -5.37
CA ASP A 20 -15.35 -7.11 -4.11
C ASP A 20 -14.68 -7.95 -3.03
N ASN A 21 -14.40 -7.33 -1.87
CA ASN A 21 -13.58 -7.87 -0.79
C ASN A 21 -12.17 -8.34 -1.22
N THR A 22 -11.70 -7.90 -2.39
CA THR A 22 -10.35 -8.15 -2.90
C THR A 22 -9.61 -6.85 -3.16
N LEU A 23 -10.01 -6.05 -4.15
CA LEU A 23 -9.48 -4.69 -4.34
C LEU A 23 -10.20 -3.66 -3.46
N ARG A 24 -11.47 -3.92 -3.14
CA ARG A 24 -12.38 -2.98 -2.49
C ARG A 24 -13.26 -3.70 -1.48
N THR A 25 -13.41 -3.19 -0.26
CA THR A 25 -14.39 -3.74 0.68
C THR A 25 -15.82 -3.49 0.15
N SER A 26 -16.61 -4.54 -0.02
CA SER A 26 -17.96 -4.44 -0.61
C SER A 26 -18.88 -3.48 0.17
N LYS A 27 -18.80 -3.52 1.51
CA LYS A 27 -19.63 -2.75 2.44
C LYS A 27 -19.30 -1.25 2.53
N THR A 28 -18.02 -0.90 2.61
CA THR A 28 -17.58 0.49 2.84
C THR A 28 -17.06 1.17 1.58
N GLY A 29 -16.70 0.38 0.59
CA GLY A 29 -15.99 0.85 -0.59
C GLY A 29 -14.55 1.28 -0.38
N PHE A 30 -13.97 0.93 0.77
CA PHE A 30 -12.58 1.19 1.07
C PHE A 30 -11.65 0.48 0.06
N ILE A 31 -10.64 1.20 -0.43
CA ILE A 31 -9.56 0.70 -1.28
C ILE A 31 -8.24 1.16 -0.62
N PRO A 32 -7.27 0.27 -0.36
CA PRO A 32 -5.99 0.68 0.22
C PRO A 32 -5.24 1.70 -0.63
N ALA A 33 -4.59 2.66 0.02
CA ALA A 33 -3.85 3.74 -0.65
C ALA A 33 -2.66 3.22 -1.48
N THR A 34 -2.18 2.01 -1.21
CA THR A 34 -1.08 1.35 -1.92
C THR A 34 -1.51 0.68 -3.23
N ILE A 35 -2.81 0.47 -3.49
CA ILE A 35 -3.28 -0.19 -4.73
C ILE A 35 -2.81 0.53 -6.01
N PRO A 36 -2.87 1.88 -6.12
CA PRO A 36 -2.25 2.60 -7.23
C PRO A 36 -0.75 2.27 -7.40
N THR A 37 0.01 2.20 -6.29
CA THR A 37 1.43 1.85 -6.28
C THR A 37 1.67 0.41 -6.74
N VAL A 38 0.82 -0.53 -6.31
CA VAL A 38 0.85 -1.92 -6.79
C VAL A 38 0.72 -1.98 -8.32
N PHE A 39 -0.29 -1.34 -8.89
CA PHE A 39 -0.51 -1.35 -10.34
C PHE A 39 0.62 -0.65 -11.10
N LYS A 40 1.18 0.43 -10.55
CA LYS A 40 2.34 1.12 -11.12
C LYS A 40 3.56 0.21 -11.17
N GLN A 41 3.96 -0.37 -10.03
CA GLN A 41 5.19 -1.17 -9.93
C GLN A 41 5.10 -2.49 -10.70
N LEU A 42 3.93 -3.16 -10.71
CA LEU A 42 3.72 -4.34 -11.57
C LEU A 42 3.95 -3.99 -13.04
N ARG A 43 3.44 -2.85 -13.50
CA ARG A 43 3.60 -2.37 -14.87
C ARG A 43 5.05 -2.03 -15.21
N GLU A 44 5.78 -1.39 -14.29
CA GLU A 44 7.23 -1.10 -14.42
C GLU A 44 8.05 -2.39 -14.54
N LYS A 45 7.65 -3.46 -13.84
CA LYS A 45 8.25 -4.80 -13.96
C LYS A 45 7.76 -5.58 -15.20
N GLY A 46 6.92 -4.98 -16.05
CA GLY A 46 6.39 -5.59 -17.27
C GLY A 46 5.35 -6.68 -17.03
N ILE A 47 4.71 -6.69 -15.84
CA ILE A 47 3.65 -7.61 -15.48
C ILE A 47 2.31 -6.95 -15.81
N LEU A 48 1.50 -7.62 -16.62
CA LEU A 48 0.18 -7.15 -17.00
C LEU A 48 -0.78 -7.25 -15.82
N THR A 49 -1.80 -6.39 -15.79
CA THR A 49 -2.85 -6.44 -14.77
C THR A 49 -4.22 -6.64 -15.40
N GLY A 50 -5.09 -7.39 -14.74
CA GLY A 50 -6.45 -7.61 -15.20
C GLY A 50 -7.45 -7.60 -14.06
N ILE A 51 -8.70 -7.27 -14.38
CA ILE A 51 -9.82 -7.40 -13.46
C ILE A 51 -10.64 -8.63 -13.87
N ALA A 52 -10.98 -9.49 -12.92
CA ALA A 52 -11.82 -10.66 -13.15
C ALA A 52 -13.02 -10.63 -12.19
N SER A 53 -14.18 -10.18 -12.68
CA SER A 53 -15.33 -9.90 -11.82
C SER A 53 -16.65 -10.41 -12.39
N GLY A 54 -17.61 -10.68 -11.50
CA GLY A 54 -19.01 -10.87 -11.87
C GLY A 54 -19.67 -9.58 -12.35
N ARG A 55 -19.08 -8.42 -12.02
CA ARG A 55 -19.61 -7.13 -12.45
C ARG A 55 -19.51 -6.92 -13.95
N GLY A 56 -20.47 -6.19 -14.52
CA GLY A 56 -20.33 -5.60 -15.85
C GLY A 56 -19.32 -4.46 -15.82
N ILE A 57 -18.77 -4.06 -16.99
CA ILE A 57 -17.77 -2.99 -17.01
C ILE A 57 -18.32 -1.70 -16.39
N PHE A 58 -19.60 -1.39 -16.64
CA PHE A 58 -20.34 -0.26 -16.05
C PHE A 58 -20.41 -0.29 -14.52
N GLY A 59 -20.27 -1.46 -13.89
CA GLY A 59 -20.17 -1.61 -12.43
C GLY A 59 -18.77 -1.53 -11.85
N VAL A 60 -17.74 -1.45 -12.69
CA VAL A 60 -16.36 -1.21 -12.23
C VAL A 60 -16.25 0.25 -11.80
N VAL A 61 -16.01 0.45 -10.51
CA VAL A 61 -15.97 1.79 -9.89
C VAL A 61 -14.84 2.66 -10.48
N PRO A 62 -15.02 3.99 -10.53
CA PRO A 62 -14.06 4.90 -11.15
C PRO A 62 -12.63 4.78 -10.62
N GLU A 63 -12.45 4.50 -9.34
CA GLU A 63 -11.17 4.30 -8.67
C GLU A 63 -10.40 3.13 -9.28
N ILE A 64 -11.07 1.99 -9.51
CA ILE A 64 -10.47 0.81 -10.14
C ILE A 64 -10.19 1.05 -11.63
N ARG A 65 -11.09 1.75 -12.34
CA ARG A 65 -10.84 2.13 -13.74
C ARG A 65 -9.61 3.03 -13.90
N LYS A 66 -9.38 3.96 -12.96
CA LYS A 66 -8.21 4.86 -12.94
C LYS A 66 -6.88 4.11 -12.82
N LEU A 67 -6.88 2.88 -12.28
CA LEU A 67 -5.69 2.01 -12.23
C LEU A 67 -5.22 1.57 -13.63
N LYS A 68 -6.08 1.71 -14.65
CA LYS A 68 -5.83 1.29 -16.04
C LYS A 68 -5.33 -0.16 -16.13
N PRO A 69 -6.14 -1.15 -15.68
CA PRO A 69 -5.87 -2.56 -15.93
C PRO A 69 -5.71 -2.81 -17.44
N ASP A 70 -4.87 -3.77 -17.82
CA ASP A 70 -4.67 -4.15 -19.22
C ASP A 70 -5.87 -4.91 -19.80
N PHE A 71 -6.63 -5.62 -18.96
CA PHE A 71 -7.82 -6.40 -19.35
C PHE A 71 -8.96 -6.31 -18.33
N PHE A 72 -10.19 -6.35 -18.83
CA PHE A 72 -11.39 -6.52 -18.04
C PHE A 72 -12.09 -7.82 -18.45
N VAL A 73 -12.09 -8.81 -17.57
CA VAL A 73 -12.87 -10.05 -17.67
C VAL A 73 -14.12 -9.85 -16.79
N THR A 74 -15.21 -9.47 -17.42
CA THR A 74 -16.45 -9.02 -16.76
C THR A 74 -17.59 -9.99 -16.99
N LEU A 75 -18.69 -9.80 -16.25
CA LEU A 75 -19.91 -10.62 -16.38
C LEU A 75 -19.60 -12.11 -16.26
N ASN A 76 -18.81 -12.47 -15.25
CA ASN A 76 -18.34 -13.83 -15.00
C ASN A 76 -17.65 -14.47 -16.22
N GLY A 77 -16.87 -13.67 -16.96
CA GLY A 77 -16.11 -14.10 -18.14
C GLY A 77 -16.90 -14.08 -19.45
N ALA A 78 -18.16 -13.62 -19.44
CA ALA A 78 -18.97 -13.51 -20.65
C ALA A 78 -18.56 -12.34 -21.55
N TYR A 79 -17.87 -11.32 -21.03
CA TYR A 79 -17.40 -10.19 -21.84
C TYR A 79 -15.98 -9.78 -21.45
N ILE A 80 -15.10 -9.71 -22.45
CA ILE A 80 -13.68 -9.41 -22.27
C ILE A 80 -13.26 -8.29 -23.20
N GLU A 81 -12.68 -7.25 -22.62
CA GLU A 81 -12.04 -6.18 -23.37
C GLU A 81 -10.64 -5.86 -22.85
N ASP A 82 -9.80 -5.32 -23.74
CA ASP A 82 -8.51 -4.76 -23.38
C ASP A 82 -8.63 -3.29 -22.93
N LYS A 83 -7.53 -2.72 -22.42
CA LYS A 83 -7.46 -1.31 -21.99
C LYS A 83 -7.76 -0.27 -23.08
N LYS A 84 -7.85 -0.67 -24.35
CA LYS A 84 -8.20 0.20 -25.48
C LYS A 84 -9.68 0.06 -25.85
N GLY A 85 -10.43 -0.79 -25.17
CA GLY A 85 -11.83 -1.11 -25.49
C GLY A 85 -11.98 -2.09 -26.65
N ASN A 86 -10.92 -2.80 -27.05
CA ASN A 86 -11.06 -3.85 -28.05
C ASN A 86 -11.65 -5.10 -27.40
N VAL A 87 -12.72 -5.63 -27.98
CA VAL A 87 -13.32 -6.89 -27.55
C VAL A 87 -12.40 -8.05 -27.90
N ILE A 88 -11.96 -8.78 -26.89
CA ILE A 88 -11.13 -9.98 -27.02
C ILE A 88 -12.01 -11.23 -27.15
N TYR A 89 -13.07 -11.29 -26.36
CA TYR A 89 -14.01 -12.40 -26.35
C TYR A 89 -15.37 -11.95 -25.80
N GLN A 90 -16.44 -12.56 -26.32
CA GLN A 90 -17.79 -12.33 -25.84
C GLN A 90 -18.65 -13.59 -25.98
N ASN A 91 -19.50 -13.85 -25.00
CA ASN A 91 -20.41 -15.00 -24.92
C ASN A 91 -21.83 -14.52 -24.58
N GLN A 92 -22.51 -13.99 -25.60
CA GLN A 92 -23.87 -13.50 -25.46
C GLN A 92 -24.89 -14.63 -25.31
N ILE A 93 -25.93 -14.39 -24.50
CA ILE A 93 -27.12 -15.23 -24.41
C ILE A 93 -27.90 -15.04 -25.72
N LYS A 94 -28.33 -16.14 -26.34
CA LYS A 94 -29.05 -16.06 -27.61
C LYS A 94 -30.39 -15.37 -27.40
N ARG A 95 -30.75 -14.46 -28.32
CA ARG A 95 -32.01 -13.70 -28.23
C ARG A 95 -33.26 -14.56 -27.96
N PRO A 96 -33.47 -15.73 -28.60
CA PRO A 96 -34.61 -16.60 -28.27
C PRO A 96 -34.61 -17.11 -26.82
N ASP A 97 -33.43 -17.34 -26.24
CA ASP A 97 -33.32 -17.78 -24.84
C ASP A 97 -33.60 -16.61 -23.87
N VAL A 98 -33.27 -15.37 -24.26
CA VAL A 98 -33.64 -14.15 -23.51
C VAL A 98 -35.15 -13.90 -23.56
N GLU A 99 -35.77 -14.03 -24.73
CA GLU A 99 -37.23 -13.87 -24.91
C GLU A 99 -38.01 -14.94 -24.12
N GLU A 100 -37.53 -16.19 -24.11
CA GLU A 100 -38.08 -17.28 -23.31
C GLU A 100 -37.91 -17.01 -21.81
N TYR A 101 -36.76 -16.47 -21.38
CA TYR A 101 -36.52 -16.07 -20.00
C TYR A 101 -37.50 -14.97 -19.55
N ILE A 102 -37.69 -13.92 -20.35
CA ILE A 102 -38.66 -12.84 -20.05
C ILE A 102 -40.08 -13.41 -19.96
N SER A 103 -40.44 -14.30 -20.88
CA SER A 103 -41.75 -14.96 -20.90
C SER A 103 -41.96 -15.84 -19.67
N TRP A 104 -40.93 -16.56 -19.25
CA TRP A 104 -40.92 -17.34 -18.01
C TRP A 104 -41.05 -16.44 -16.77
N ALA A 105 -40.26 -15.37 -16.66
CA ALA A 105 -40.32 -14.43 -15.54
C ALA A 105 -41.74 -13.85 -15.38
N LYS A 106 -42.38 -13.45 -16.49
CA LYS A 106 -43.77 -12.99 -16.50
C LYS A 106 -44.76 -14.07 -16.04
N ARG A 107 -44.58 -15.33 -16.46
CA ARG A 107 -45.44 -16.45 -16.01
C ARG A 107 -45.29 -16.75 -14.53
N GLU A 108 -44.06 -16.67 -14.03
CA GLU A 108 -43.74 -16.84 -12.62
C GLU A 108 -44.16 -15.64 -11.77
N GLY A 109 -44.49 -14.50 -12.38
CA GLY A 109 -44.85 -13.28 -11.66
C GLY A 109 -43.66 -12.66 -10.94
N ILE A 110 -42.46 -12.77 -11.50
CA ILE A 110 -41.23 -12.18 -10.96
C ILE A 110 -40.71 -11.07 -11.87
N ASP A 111 -39.97 -10.14 -11.27
CA ASP A 111 -39.28 -9.08 -11.99
C ASP A 111 -37.88 -9.52 -12.42
N TYR A 112 -37.29 -8.79 -13.36
CA TYR A 112 -36.00 -9.16 -13.93
C TYR A 112 -35.15 -7.96 -14.31
N GLY A 113 -33.85 -8.21 -14.50
CA GLY A 113 -32.91 -7.28 -15.10
C GLY A 113 -32.21 -7.89 -16.30
N LEU A 114 -31.82 -7.04 -17.24
CA LEU A 114 -31.14 -7.41 -18.47
C LEU A 114 -29.79 -6.69 -18.53
N VAL A 115 -28.71 -7.43 -18.74
CA VAL A 115 -27.34 -6.91 -18.66
C VAL A 115 -26.66 -7.01 -20.02
N GLY A 116 -26.37 -5.85 -20.60
CA GLY A 116 -25.54 -5.70 -21.79
C GLY A 116 -24.05 -5.60 -21.40
N SER A 117 -23.20 -5.37 -22.39
CA SER A 117 -21.75 -5.25 -22.14
C SER A 117 -21.40 -3.99 -21.32
N HIS A 118 -22.07 -2.87 -21.59
CA HIS A 118 -21.75 -1.54 -21.04
C HIS A 118 -22.90 -0.84 -20.32
N ASP A 119 -24.06 -1.48 -20.22
CA ASP A 119 -25.25 -0.92 -19.59
C ASP A 119 -26.17 -2.07 -19.13
N ALA A 120 -27.04 -1.80 -18.16
CA ALA A 120 -28.05 -2.73 -17.68
C ALA A 120 -29.37 -2.00 -17.43
N LYS A 121 -30.48 -2.72 -17.60
CA LYS A 121 -31.82 -2.19 -17.43
C LYS A 121 -32.68 -3.13 -16.61
N LEU A 122 -33.59 -2.56 -15.84
CA LEU A 122 -34.56 -3.29 -15.03
C LEU A 122 -35.89 -3.42 -15.79
N SER A 123 -36.66 -4.48 -15.53
CA SER A 123 -38.02 -4.63 -16.02
C SER A 123 -38.96 -3.60 -15.40
N THR A 124 -38.72 -3.28 -14.12
CA THR A 124 -39.42 -2.29 -13.31
C THR A 124 -38.53 -1.88 -12.14
N ARG A 125 -38.96 -0.91 -11.35
CA ARG A 125 -38.26 -0.51 -10.11
C ARG A 125 -39.22 -0.57 -8.93
N THR A 126 -38.89 -1.40 -7.96
CA THR A 126 -39.60 -1.57 -6.68
C THR A 126 -38.62 -1.36 -5.52
N GLU A 127 -39.15 -1.32 -4.29
CA GLU A 127 -38.33 -1.26 -3.07
C GLU A 127 -37.42 -2.49 -2.97
N LEU A 128 -37.97 -3.69 -3.15
CA LEU A 128 -37.22 -4.96 -3.18
C LEU A 128 -36.07 -4.95 -4.20
N ILE A 129 -36.32 -4.46 -5.42
CA ILE A 129 -35.27 -4.36 -6.45
C ILE A 129 -34.20 -3.37 -6.02
N SER A 130 -34.61 -2.21 -5.50
CA SER A 130 -33.69 -1.14 -5.09
C SER A 130 -32.81 -1.60 -3.93
N GLU A 131 -33.37 -2.29 -2.93
CA GLU A 131 -32.63 -2.89 -1.83
C GLU A 131 -31.60 -3.91 -2.30
N ALA A 132 -31.93 -4.73 -3.30
CA ALA A 132 -31.04 -5.75 -3.83
C ALA A 132 -29.92 -5.17 -4.72
N ILE A 133 -30.27 -4.30 -5.69
CA ILE A 133 -29.35 -3.94 -6.79
C ILE A 133 -28.63 -2.62 -6.57
N ASP A 134 -29.24 -1.61 -5.94
CA ASP A 134 -28.65 -0.27 -5.83
C ASP A 134 -27.33 -0.22 -5.01
N PRO A 135 -27.08 -1.10 -4.02
CA PRO A 135 -25.76 -1.19 -3.37
C PRO A 135 -24.62 -1.53 -4.35
N ILE A 136 -24.93 -2.18 -5.48
CA ILE A 136 -23.96 -2.63 -6.48
C ILE A 136 -23.99 -1.71 -7.71
N TYR A 137 -25.19 -1.45 -8.22
CA TYR A 137 -25.48 -0.65 -9.42
C TYR A 137 -26.56 0.40 -9.11
N PRO A 138 -26.18 1.56 -8.56
CA PRO A 138 -27.15 2.59 -8.23
C PRO A 138 -27.77 3.17 -9.50
N ASN A 139 -29.06 3.49 -9.44
CA ASN A 139 -29.78 4.25 -10.47
C ASN A 139 -29.88 3.59 -11.85
N LEU A 140 -29.96 2.25 -11.93
CA LEU A 140 -30.28 1.59 -13.19
C LEU A 140 -31.66 2.03 -13.72
N ASP A 141 -31.72 2.37 -15.01
CA ASP A 141 -32.96 2.74 -15.69
C ASP A 141 -33.90 1.54 -15.89
N VAL A 142 -35.18 1.84 -16.13
CA VAL A 142 -36.20 0.86 -16.48
C VAL A 142 -36.38 0.82 -18.00
N ASP A 143 -36.14 -0.35 -18.59
CA ASP A 143 -36.37 -0.64 -20.02
C ASP A 143 -36.52 -2.15 -20.21
N PRO A 144 -37.75 -2.70 -20.08
CA PRO A 144 -37.97 -4.15 -20.20
C PRO A 144 -37.61 -4.71 -21.59
N ASP A 145 -37.60 -3.85 -22.61
CA ASP A 145 -37.32 -4.22 -24.01
C ASP A 145 -35.85 -3.96 -24.40
N PHE A 146 -34.96 -3.79 -23.40
CA PHE A 146 -33.53 -3.53 -23.63
C PHE A 146 -32.85 -4.57 -24.54
N HIS A 147 -33.25 -5.84 -24.43
CA HIS A 147 -32.76 -6.94 -25.26
C HIS A 147 -33.03 -6.79 -26.77
N GLU A 148 -33.97 -5.92 -27.17
CA GLU A 148 -34.22 -5.64 -28.59
C GLU A 148 -33.09 -4.80 -29.20
N LYS A 149 -32.43 -3.99 -28.37
CA LYS A 149 -31.47 -2.95 -28.78
C LYS A 149 -30.02 -3.40 -28.65
N VAL A 150 -29.73 -4.30 -27.71
CA VAL A 150 -28.36 -4.76 -27.40
C VAL A 150 -28.29 -6.27 -27.19
N ASP A 151 -27.08 -6.82 -27.30
CA ASP A 151 -26.80 -8.19 -26.88
C ASP A 151 -26.79 -8.29 -25.36
N ILE A 152 -27.37 -9.38 -24.84
CA ILE A 152 -27.46 -9.67 -23.41
C ILE A 152 -26.44 -10.74 -23.03
N TYR A 153 -25.75 -10.52 -21.92
CA TYR A 153 -24.66 -11.37 -21.43
C TYR A 153 -24.97 -12.02 -20.08
N GLN A 154 -25.83 -11.37 -19.30
CA GLN A 154 -26.31 -11.82 -18.00
C GLN A 154 -27.73 -11.28 -17.79
N MET A 155 -28.52 -11.96 -16.97
CA MET A 155 -29.83 -11.48 -16.53
C MET A 155 -29.96 -11.66 -15.02
N TRP A 156 -30.90 -10.96 -14.41
CA TRP A 156 -31.17 -11.03 -12.97
C TRP A 156 -32.62 -11.37 -12.72
N THR A 157 -32.91 -12.24 -11.76
CA THR A 157 -34.26 -12.35 -11.18
C THR A 157 -34.39 -11.39 -10.00
N PHE A 158 -35.59 -10.87 -9.77
CA PHE A 158 -35.94 -10.12 -8.55
C PHE A 158 -37.25 -10.65 -7.97
N GLU A 159 -37.17 -11.29 -6.81
CA GLU A 159 -38.20 -12.20 -6.34
C GLU A 159 -38.03 -12.66 -4.87
N ASP A 160 -39.07 -13.22 -4.27
CA ASP A 160 -39.11 -13.72 -2.88
C ASP A 160 -39.32 -15.24 -2.75
N LYS A 161 -39.29 -16.01 -3.84
CA LYS A 161 -39.54 -17.46 -3.83
C LYS A 161 -38.31 -18.27 -3.43
N GLY A 162 -37.10 -17.71 -3.54
CA GLY A 162 -35.90 -18.39 -3.05
C GLY A 162 -35.61 -19.68 -3.81
N ASP A 163 -35.35 -20.74 -3.05
CA ASP A 163 -34.99 -22.05 -3.61
C ASP A 163 -36.15 -22.71 -4.39
N ASP A 164 -37.38 -22.24 -4.24
CA ASP A 164 -38.53 -22.74 -5.00
C ASP A 164 -38.54 -22.25 -6.47
N LEU A 165 -37.73 -21.25 -6.81
CA LEU A 165 -37.62 -20.76 -8.18
C LEU A 165 -36.65 -21.65 -8.98
N HIS A 166 -37.11 -22.15 -10.12
CA HIS A 166 -36.29 -22.97 -11.01
C HIS A 166 -36.46 -22.52 -12.46
N LEU A 167 -35.33 -22.49 -13.19
CA LEU A 167 -35.35 -22.27 -14.63
C LEU A 167 -36.16 -23.39 -15.32
N PRO A 168 -36.95 -23.06 -16.37
CA PRO A 168 -37.67 -24.07 -17.12
C PRO A 168 -36.69 -24.97 -17.89
N ASP A 169 -37.12 -26.20 -18.21
CA ASP A 169 -36.30 -27.18 -18.95
C ASP A 169 -35.75 -26.64 -20.29
N SER A 170 -36.46 -25.69 -20.91
CA SER A 170 -36.05 -24.99 -22.13
C SER A 170 -34.76 -24.17 -21.97
N LEU A 171 -34.48 -23.71 -20.74
CA LEU A 171 -33.35 -22.85 -20.38
C LEU A 171 -32.32 -23.54 -19.48
N SER A 172 -32.72 -24.45 -18.59
CA SER A 172 -31.85 -25.06 -17.58
C SER A 172 -30.69 -25.89 -18.17
N GLY A 173 -30.79 -26.33 -19.43
CA GLY A 173 -29.70 -26.98 -20.16
C GLY A 173 -28.66 -26.02 -20.76
N LYS A 174 -28.89 -24.70 -20.71
CA LYS A 174 -28.04 -23.67 -21.34
C LYS A 174 -27.62 -22.59 -20.36
N LEU A 175 -28.50 -22.25 -19.41
CA LEU A 175 -28.35 -21.21 -18.41
C LEU A 175 -28.39 -21.85 -17.03
N ARG A 176 -27.67 -21.23 -16.09
CA ARG A 176 -27.73 -21.58 -14.67
C ARG A 176 -28.14 -20.36 -13.87
N MET A 177 -28.83 -20.63 -12.76
CA MET A 177 -29.21 -19.63 -11.77
C MET A 177 -28.24 -19.69 -10.59
N VAL A 178 -27.69 -18.54 -10.19
CA VAL A 178 -26.73 -18.43 -9.09
C VAL A 178 -27.24 -17.37 -8.11
N ARG A 179 -27.65 -17.80 -6.92
CA ARG A 179 -28.13 -16.91 -5.86
C ARG A 179 -26.98 -16.03 -5.35
N TRP A 180 -27.20 -14.72 -5.25
CA TRP A 180 -26.23 -13.77 -4.65
C TRP A 180 -26.87 -12.80 -3.67
N HIS A 181 -28.20 -12.66 -3.68
CA HIS A 181 -28.98 -11.88 -2.72
C HIS A 181 -30.19 -12.68 -2.24
N GLU A 182 -30.75 -12.33 -1.08
CA GLU A 182 -32.00 -12.92 -0.58
C GLU A 182 -33.16 -12.74 -1.57
N HIS A 183 -33.11 -11.71 -2.41
CA HIS A 183 -34.15 -11.37 -3.39
C HIS A 183 -33.68 -11.44 -4.84
N SER A 184 -32.49 -11.99 -5.13
CA SER A 184 -31.96 -11.97 -6.50
C SER A 184 -30.96 -13.09 -6.81
N SER A 185 -31.02 -13.56 -8.06
CA SER A 185 -30.10 -14.53 -8.63
C SER A 185 -29.59 -14.05 -9.99
N ASP A 186 -28.32 -14.36 -10.28
CA ASP A 186 -27.73 -14.22 -11.60
C ASP A 186 -28.17 -15.37 -12.50
N ILE A 187 -28.57 -15.03 -13.73
CA ILE A 187 -28.82 -15.99 -14.82
C ILE A 187 -27.70 -15.82 -15.84
N VAL A 188 -26.85 -16.84 -15.91
CA VAL A 188 -25.62 -16.82 -16.72
C VAL A 188 -25.48 -18.09 -17.58
N PRO A 189 -24.78 -18.03 -18.72
CA PRO A 189 -24.46 -19.22 -19.51
C PRO A 189 -23.73 -20.29 -18.70
N ILE A 190 -24.12 -21.57 -18.84
CA ILE A 190 -23.43 -22.69 -18.21
C ILE A 190 -21.98 -22.78 -18.70
N SER A 191 -21.71 -22.39 -19.94
CA SER A 191 -20.39 -22.48 -20.58
C SER A 191 -19.36 -21.43 -20.11
N GLY A 192 -19.75 -20.46 -19.27
CA GLY A 192 -18.89 -19.35 -18.85
C GLY A 192 -18.55 -19.35 -17.36
N SER A 193 -17.38 -18.80 -17.03
CA SER A 193 -16.90 -18.51 -15.67
C SER A 193 -15.74 -17.51 -15.73
N LYS A 194 -15.37 -16.91 -14.59
CA LYS A 194 -14.16 -16.06 -14.52
C LYS A 194 -12.92 -16.80 -15.05
N ALA A 195 -12.79 -18.08 -14.72
CA ALA A 195 -11.68 -18.92 -15.15
C ALA A 195 -11.62 -19.08 -16.67
N THR A 196 -12.75 -19.42 -17.30
CA THR A 196 -12.82 -19.55 -18.77
C THR A 196 -12.55 -18.21 -19.47
N GLY A 197 -13.01 -17.09 -18.90
CA GLY A 197 -12.70 -15.76 -19.41
C GLY A 197 -11.21 -15.42 -19.30
N VAL A 198 -10.60 -15.60 -18.14
CA VAL A 198 -9.15 -15.42 -17.95
C VAL A 198 -8.36 -16.32 -18.91
N ALA A 199 -8.80 -17.57 -19.13
CA ALA A 199 -8.16 -18.46 -20.07
C ALA A 199 -8.17 -17.93 -21.51
N LYS A 200 -9.21 -17.19 -21.93
CA LYS A 200 -9.26 -16.53 -23.25
C LYS A 200 -8.24 -15.39 -23.37
N VAL A 201 -8.02 -14.62 -22.30
CA VAL A 201 -6.96 -13.59 -22.26
C VAL A 201 -5.58 -14.25 -22.34
N VAL A 202 -5.36 -15.33 -21.58
CA VAL A 202 -4.10 -16.07 -21.57
C VAL A 202 -3.79 -16.66 -22.94
N GLU A 203 -4.80 -17.26 -23.59
CA GLU A 203 -4.71 -17.75 -24.98
C GLU A 203 -4.36 -16.61 -25.95
N HIS A 204 -5.05 -15.48 -25.86
CA HIS A 204 -4.81 -14.29 -26.69
C HIS A 204 -3.38 -13.75 -26.55
N LEU A 205 -2.80 -13.82 -25.34
CA LEU A 205 -1.44 -13.38 -25.06
C LEU A 205 -0.37 -14.44 -25.37
N GLY A 206 -0.75 -15.66 -25.77
CA GLY A 206 0.18 -16.78 -25.96
C GLY A 206 0.85 -17.24 -24.65
N LEU A 207 0.21 -16.98 -23.51
CA LEU A 207 0.70 -17.35 -22.18
C LEU A 207 0.18 -18.74 -21.76
N LYS A 208 0.65 -19.22 -20.61
CA LYS A 208 0.20 -20.47 -19.97
C LYS A 208 -0.40 -20.17 -18.59
N PRO A 209 -1.18 -21.09 -18.02
CA PRO A 209 -1.74 -20.89 -16.68
C PRO A 209 -0.67 -20.65 -15.60
N GLU A 210 0.52 -21.26 -15.73
CA GLU A 210 1.67 -21.01 -14.83
C GLU A 210 2.19 -19.56 -14.83
N ASN A 211 1.78 -18.72 -15.80
CA ASN A 211 2.12 -17.30 -15.87
C ASN A 211 1.09 -16.40 -15.19
N VAL A 212 0.01 -16.97 -14.65
CA VAL A 212 -1.13 -16.25 -14.09
C VAL A 212 -1.08 -16.30 -12.57
N MET A 213 -1.19 -15.13 -11.94
CA MET A 213 -1.48 -14.99 -10.52
C MET A 213 -2.88 -14.42 -10.35
N VAL A 214 -3.62 -14.88 -9.35
CA VAL A 214 -4.98 -14.39 -9.07
C VAL A 214 -5.15 -14.04 -7.60
N PHE A 215 -5.88 -12.95 -7.34
CA PHE A 215 -6.42 -12.59 -6.04
C PHE A 215 -7.95 -12.69 -6.08
N GLY A 216 -8.54 -13.29 -5.06
CA GLY A 216 -9.99 -13.41 -4.91
C GLY A 216 -10.41 -13.82 -3.50
N ASP A 217 -11.72 -13.82 -3.26
CA ASP A 217 -12.32 -14.12 -1.96
C ASP A 217 -13.52 -15.08 -2.03
N GLY A 218 -14.29 -15.00 -3.11
CA GLY A 218 -15.60 -15.61 -3.25
C GLY A 218 -15.61 -16.95 -3.96
N LEU A 219 -16.71 -17.71 -3.83
CA LEU A 219 -16.87 -19.01 -4.49
C LEU A 219 -16.87 -18.92 -6.03
N ASN A 220 -17.18 -17.76 -6.60
CA ASN A 220 -17.07 -17.48 -8.03
C ASN A 220 -15.61 -17.44 -8.53
N ASP A 221 -14.62 -17.39 -7.63
CA ASP A 221 -13.19 -17.49 -7.95
C ASP A 221 -12.66 -18.92 -7.88
N LEU A 222 -13.46 -19.88 -7.41
CA LEU A 222 -13.00 -21.24 -7.13
C LEU A 222 -12.39 -21.92 -8.37
N GLU A 223 -13.04 -21.82 -9.53
CA GLU A 223 -12.49 -22.35 -10.79
C GLU A 223 -11.25 -21.57 -11.26
N LEU A 224 -11.20 -20.26 -10.96
CA LEU A 224 -10.07 -19.41 -11.35
C LEU A 224 -8.82 -19.76 -10.53
N PHE A 225 -9.02 -20.15 -9.26
CA PHE A 225 -7.96 -20.66 -8.39
C PHE A 225 -7.41 -22.02 -8.85
N ASP A 226 -8.25 -22.91 -9.40
CA ASP A 226 -7.77 -24.17 -10.03
C ASP A 226 -6.91 -23.89 -11.27
N TYR A 227 -7.27 -22.86 -12.01
CA TYR A 227 -6.65 -22.54 -13.28
C TYR A 227 -5.28 -21.87 -13.10
N ALA A 228 -5.17 -20.92 -12.17
CA ALA A 228 -4.00 -20.06 -12.04
C ALA A 228 -2.73 -20.80 -11.59
N GLY A 229 -1.56 -20.28 -11.98
CA GLY A 229 -0.27 -20.79 -11.53
C GLY A 229 0.02 -20.49 -10.06
N ILE A 230 -0.49 -19.36 -9.58
CA ILE A 230 -0.51 -18.96 -8.17
C ILE A 230 -1.88 -18.36 -7.86
N SER A 231 -2.52 -18.87 -6.81
CA SER A 231 -3.79 -18.37 -6.30
C SER A 231 -3.65 -17.82 -4.89
N ILE A 232 -4.17 -16.61 -4.66
CA ILE A 232 -4.05 -15.89 -3.40
C ILE A 232 -5.44 -15.56 -2.87
N ALA A 233 -5.77 -16.14 -1.73
CA ALA A 233 -7.00 -15.84 -1.01
C ALA A 233 -6.81 -14.61 -0.11
N MET A 234 -7.77 -13.70 -0.11
CA MET A 234 -7.85 -12.63 0.90
C MET A 234 -8.16 -13.19 2.29
N GLY A 235 -7.81 -12.48 3.37
CA GLY A 235 -8.05 -12.97 4.74
C GLY A 235 -9.52 -13.27 5.05
N VAL A 236 -10.44 -12.54 4.41
CA VAL A 236 -11.90 -12.70 4.54
C VAL A 236 -12.52 -13.76 3.63
N SER A 237 -11.70 -14.47 2.84
CA SER A 237 -12.20 -15.43 1.83
C SER A 237 -13.04 -16.54 2.44
N HIS A 238 -13.93 -17.09 1.62
CA HIS A 238 -14.68 -18.30 1.96
C HIS A 238 -13.70 -19.47 2.25
N GLU A 239 -14.03 -20.38 3.18
CA GLU A 239 -13.13 -21.47 3.59
C GLU A 239 -12.69 -22.37 2.43
N LYS A 240 -13.61 -22.77 1.54
CA LYS A 240 -13.28 -23.48 0.30
C LYS A 240 -12.27 -22.77 -0.62
N ILE A 241 -12.21 -21.43 -0.57
CA ILE A 241 -11.22 -20.65 -1.32
C ILE A 241 -9.87 -20.69 -0.60
N LYS A 242 -9.87 -20.53 0.73
CA LYS A 242 -8.65 -20.66 1.55
C LYS A 242 -8.01 -22.04 1.44
N GLU A 243 -8.80 -23.11 1.47
CA GLU A 243 -8.33 -24.50 1.31
C GLU A 243 -7.59 -24.74 0.00
N LYS A 244 -7.92 -23.95 -1.02
CA LYS A 244 -7.42 -24.10 -2.38
C LYS A 244 -6.25 -23.17 -2.72
N ALA A 245 -6.16 -22.04 -2.02
CA ALA A 245 -5.17 -21.02 -2.29
C ALA A 245 -3.74 -21.54 -2.07
N ASP A 246 -2.81 -21.12 -2.93
CA ASP A 246 -1.38 -21.31 -2.66
C ASP A 246 -0.90 -20.44 -1.49
N TYR A 247 -1.56 -19.31 -1.25
CA TYR A 247 -1.27 -18.39 -0.16
C TYR A 247 -2.54 -17.68 0.33
N ILE A 248 -2.65 -17.47 1.65
CA ILE A 248 -3.70 -16.67 2.26
C ILE A 248 -3.03 -15.38 2.75
N THR A 249 -3.48 -14.24 2.24
CA THR A 249 -2.99 -12.93 2.65
C THR A 249 -3.90 -12.27 3.69
N LYS A 250 -3.54 -11.07 4.15
CA LYS A 250 -4.32 -10.25 5.07
C LYS A 250 -5.63 -9.76 4.44
N THR A 251 -6.46 -9.03 5.19
CA THR A 251 -7.69 -8.44 4.63
C THR A 251 -7.39 -7.24 3.72
N VAL A 252 -8.43 -6.68 3.09
CA VAL A 252 -8.31 -5.43 2.32
C VAL A 252 -7.82 -4.30 3.23
N GLU A 253 -8.41 -4.17 4.42
CA GLU A 253 -8.11 -3.13 5.42
C GLU A 253 -6.68 -3.21 5.95
N GLU A 254 -6.10 -4.40 5.96
CA GLU A 254 -4.73 -4.69 6.40
C GLU A 254 -3.72 -4.71 5.24
N ASP A 255 -4.13 -4.20 4.07
CA ASP A 255 -3.33 -4.07 2.86
C ASP A 255 -2.78 -5.41 2.30
N GLY A 256 -3.62 -6.44 2.33
CA GLY A 256 -3.23 -7.81 1.99
C GLY A 256 -2.69 -8.00 0.56
N ILE A 257 -3.14 -7.21 -0.42
CA ILE A 257 -2.59 -7.30 -1.78
C ILE A 257 -1.14 -6.83 -1.80
N PHE A 258 -0.85 -5.67 -1.20
CA PHE A 258 0.50 -5.14 -1.12
C PHE A 258 1.41 -6.09 -0.33
N ASP A 259 0.99 -6.53 0.86
CA ASP A 259 1.73 -7.46 1.72
C ASP A 259 2.12 -8.75 0.98
N ALA A 260 1.18 -9.36 0.25
CA ALA A 260 1.44 -10.55 -0.53
C ALA A 260 2.46 -10.29 -1.64
N LEU A 261 2.24 -9.24 -2.45
CA LEU A 261 3.10 -8.94 -3.58
C LEU A 261 4.51 -8.48 -3.14
N GLU A 262 4.63 -7.81 -2.00
CA GLU A 262 5.91 -7.46 -1.38
C GLU A 262 6.64 -8.73 -0.93
N GLY A 263 5.94 -9.67 -0.28
CA GLY A 263 6.47 -10.98 0.07
C GLY A 263 7.01 -11.76 -1.14
N PHE A 264 6.40 -11.58 -2.32
CA PHE A 264 6.85 -12.13 -3.59
C PHE A 264 7.97 -11.35 -4.29
N GLY A 265 8.35 -10.16 -3.79
CA GLY A 265 9.32 -9.26 -4.42
C GLY A 265 8.79 -8.62 -5.72
N MET A 266 7.46 -8.56 -5.87
CA MET A 266 6.78 -8.00 -7.04
C MET A 266 6.45 -6.52 -6.86
N VAL A 267 6.35 -6.06 -5.63
CA VAL A 267 6.24 -4.65 -5.25
C VAL A 267 7.16 -4.38 -4.05
N GLU A 268 7.47 -3.12 -3.80
CA GLU A 268 8.33 -2.64 -2.71
C GLU A 268 7.69 -1.38 -2.11
N LYS A 269 7.89 -1.15 -0.82
CA LYS A 269 7.43 0.07 -0.15
C LYS A 269 8.12 1.28 -0.79
N GLU A 270 7.33 2.29 -1.19
CA GLU A 270 7.88 3.58 -1.58
C GLU A 270 8.38 4.27 -0.31
N LEU A 271 9.70 4.39 -0.17
CA LEU A 271 10.34 5.12 0.93
C LEU A 271 10.47 6.59 0.53
N HIS A 272 10.05 7.48 1.43
CA HIS A 272 10.31 8.91 1.33
C HIS A 272 11.45 9.26 2.28
N PHE A 273 12.46 10.02 1.87
CA PHE A 273 13.59 10.35 2.75
C PHE A 273 13.51 11.83 3.16
N PRO A 274 12.93 12.17 4.34
CA PRO A 274 12.74 13.57 4.77
C PRO A 274 14.02 14.41 4.74
N GLN A 275 15.17 13.77 4.94
CA GLN A 275 16.48 14.41 4.94
C GLN A 275 16.99 14.81 3.54
N VAL A 276 16.39 14.29 2.46
CA VAL A 276 16.69 14.68 1.08
C VAL A 276 15.96 15.97 0.71
N ASP A 277 14.70 16.10 1.10
CA ASP A 277 13.81 17.20 0.74
C ASP A 277 13.33 17.97 1.98
N ILE A 278 14.29 18.41 2.81
CA ILE A 278 14.04 18.95 4.16
C ILE A 278 13.07 20.14 4.20
N GLU A 279 13.01 20.93 3.13
CA GLU A 279 12.12 22.09 3.00
C GLU A 279 10.63 21.70 2.93
N THR A 280 10.33 20.47 2.53
CA THR A 280 8.96 19.95 2.37
C THR A 280 8.45 19.24 3.62
N VAL A 281 9.32 19.03 4.61
CA VAL A 281 9.00 18.27 5.81
C VAL A 281 8.17 19.11 6.77
N GLU A 282 7.10 18.53 7.30
CA GLU A 282 6.31 19.11 8.38
C GLU A 282 6.89 18.70 9.75
N GLY A 283 6.71 19.52 10.78
CA GLY A 283 7.17 19.23 12.13
C GLY A 283 7.92 20.39 12.80
N PRO A 284 8.18 20.29 14.12
CA PRO A 284 8.77 21.39 14.88
C PRO A 284 10.18 21.74 14.42
N LEU A 285 10.52 23.03 14.50
CA LEU A 285 11.87 23.54 14.33
C LEU A 285 12.49 23.81 15.71
N ALA A 286 13.60 23.15 16.00
CA ALA A 286 14.41 23.41 17.19
C ALA A 286 15.57 24.34 16.83
N THR A 287 15.77 25.40 17.61
CA THR A 287 16.95 26.27 17.52
C THR A 287 17.78 26.09 18.78
N ILE A 288 18.90 25.38 18.66
CA ILE A 288 19.89 25.23 19.73
C ILE A 288 20.81 26.44 19.68
N LYS A 289 20.65 27.37 20.65
CA LYS A 289 21.51 28.55 20.77
C LYS A 289 22.78 28.19 21.50
N THR A 290 23.93 28.55 20.94
CA THR A 290 25.23 28.26 21.55
C THR A 290 26.11 29.50 21.61
N ASN A 291 27.16 29.46 22.42
CA ASN A 291 28.20 30.49 22.42
C ASN A 291 29.03 30.54 21.10
N HIS A 292 28.72 29.70 20.12
CA HIS A 292 29.31 29.70 18.76
C HIS A 292 28.29 30.06 17.65
N GLY A 293 27.03 30.32 18.00
CA GLY A 293 25.94 30.59 17.07
C GLY A 293 24.78 29.62 17.20
N ASP A 294 23.79 29.77 16.32
CA ASP A 294 22.53 29.02 16.37
C ASP A 294 22.59 27.80 15.44
N LEU A 295 22.11 26.65 15.93
CA LEU A 295 21.90 25.43 15.14
C LEU A 295 20.40 25.20 14.97
N ARG A 296 19.89 25.38 13.75
CA ARG A 296 18.47 25.19 13.40
C ARG A 296 18.24 23.78 12.86
N ILE A 297 17.35 23.03 13.51
CA ILE A 297 17.12 21.61 13.27
C ILE A 297 15.63 21.35 13.08
N LYS A 298 15.26 20.74 11.95
CA LYS A 298 13.90 20.23 11.73
C LYS A 298 13.77 18.87 12.42
N LEU A 299 12.72 18.67 13.22
CA LEU A 299 12.45 17.42 13.92
C LEU A 299 11.47 16.52 13.15
N PHE A 300 11.56 15.20 13.36
CA PHE A 300 10.79 14.17 12.63
C PHE A 300 9.81 13.40 13.53
N PRO A 301 8.69 14.02 13.98
CA PRO A 301 7.77 13.40 14.95
C PRO A 301 7.03 12.18 14.40
N GLU A 302 6.84 12.05 13.09
CA GLU A 302 6.21 10.87 12.48
C GLU A 302 7.12 9.64 12.51
N HIS A 303 8.44 9.86 12.44
CA HIS A 303 9.45 8.79 12.37
C HIS A 303 10.00 8.39 13.74
N ALA A 304 10.09 9.33 14.68
CA ALA A 304 10.62 9.11 16.03
C ALA A 304 9.76 9.85 17.11
N PRO A 305 8.47 9.49 17.25
CA PRO A 305 7.51 10.24 18.07
C PRO A 305 7.91 10.38 19.55
N LYS A 306 8.40 9.31 20.19
CA LYS A 306 8.78 9.38 21.62
C LYS A 306 10.08 10.17 21.80
N THR A 307 11.02 10.01 20.90
CA THR A 307 12.30 10.73 20.91
C THR A 307 12.10 12.22 20.72
N VAL A 308 11.30 12.62 19.73
CA VAL A 308 10.96 14.03 19.48
C VAL A 308 10.18 14.61 20.66
N ALA A 309 9.19 13.88 21.21
CA ALA A 309 8.45 14.32 22.38
C ALA A 309 9.37 14.55 23.60
N ASN A 310 10.31 13.62 23.85
CA ASN A 310 11.30 13.74 24.91
C ASN A 310 12.20 14.97 24.72
N PHE A 311 12.79 15.15 23.53
CA PHE A 311 13.67 16.28 23.25
C PHE A 311 12.94 17.63 23.36
N VAL A 312 11.73 17.74 22.79
CA VAL A 312 10.91 18.95 22.83
C VAL A 312 10.50 19.31 24.25
N ALA A 313 10.04 18.34 25.05
CA ALA A 313 9.62 18.59 26.41
C ALA A 313 10.79 19.05 27.30
N LEU A 314 11.92 18.34 27.26
CA LEU A 314 13.14 18.73 27.99
C LEU A 314 13.63 20.12 27.57
N SER A 315 13.56 20.46 26.28
CA SER A 315 13.90 21.80 25.78
C SER A 315 12.98 22.88 26.34
N LYS A 316 11.66 22.65 26.31
CA LYS A 316 10.65 23.61 26.84
C LYS A 316 10.76 23.79 28.36
N ASP A 317 11.27 22.79 29.08
CA ASP A 317 11.51 22.85 30.53
C ASP A 317 12.87 23.49 30.90
N GLY A 318 13.67 23.92 29.91
CA GLY A 318 15.00 24.50 30.13
C GLY A 318 16.04 23.50 30.61
N TYR A 319 15.80 22.19 30.43
CA TYR A 319 16.68 21.12 30.89
C TYR A 319 18.09 21.18 30.28
N TYR A 320 18.20 21.73 29.07
CA TYR A 320 19.45 21.87 28.33
C TYR A 320 20.14 23.23 28.54
N ASP A 321 19.54 24.15 29.30
CA ASP A 321 20.08 25.51 29.48
C ASP A 321 21.38 25.47 30.29
N GLY A 322 22.46 25.97 29.71
CA GLY A 322 23.81 25.93 30.27
C GLY A 322 24.52 24.57 30.17
N VAL A 323 23.92 23.58 29.51
CA VAL A 323 24.53 22.26 29.29
C VAL A 323 25.61 22.35 28.22
N ILE A 324 26.72 21.63 28.41
CA ILE A 324 27.85 21.64 27.46
C ILE A 324 27.77 20.51 26.43
N PHE A 325 28.36 20.73 25.26
CA PHE A 325 28.83 19.64 24.40
C PHE A 325 30.07 19.01 25.02
N HIS A 326 29.87 18.01 25.88
CA HIS A 326 30.92 17.41 26.69
C HIS A 326 31.91 16.54 25.89
N ARG A 327 31.60 16.24 24.62
CA ARG A 327 32.46 15.44 23.73
C ARG A 327 32.35 15.90 22.28
N ILE A 328 33.49 16.20 21.66
CA ILE A 328 33.60 16.64 20.26
C ILE A 328 34.66 15.79 19.57
N ILE A 329 34.25 14.91 18.65
CA ILE A 329 35.18 14.08 17.89
C ILE A 329 35.24 14.58 16.46
N LYS A 330 36.42 15.06 16.05
CA LYS A 330 36.69 15.51 14.69
C LYS A 330 36.38 14.41 13.66
N ASP A 331 35.73 14.78 12.56
CA ASP A 331 35.26 13.89 11.50
C ASP A 331 34.32 12.76 12.00
N PHE A 332 33.56 13.03 13.06
CA PHE A 332 32.57 12.09 13.59
C PHE A 332 31.29 12.80 14.05
N MET A 333 31.26 13.37 15.27
CA MET A 333 30.07 13.99 15.85
C MET A 333 30.40 14.95 17.01
N ILE A 334 29.43 15.80 17.37
CA ILE A 334 29.41 16.57 18.62
C ILE A 334 28.31 16.04 19.52
N GLN A 335 28.59 15.75 20.79
CA GLN A 335 27.65 15.12 21.73
C GLN A 335 27.38 16.02 22.94
N GLY A 336 26.09 16.16 23.26
CA GLY A 336 25.57 17.01 24.34
C GLY A 336 24.38 16.35 25.04
N GLY A 337 23.66 17.13 25.84
CA GLY A 337 22.44 16.69 26.51
C GLY A 337 22.63 15.97 27.85
N ASP A 338 23.84 15.94 28.40
CA ASP A 338 24.10 15.49 29.78
C ASP A 338 24.23 16.71 30.72
N PRO A 339 23.29 16.96 31.64
CA PRO A 339 23.36 18.09 32.58
C PRO A 339 24.58 18.10 33.50
N THR A 340 25.22 16.95 33.70
CA THR A 340 26.44 16.84 34.52
C THR A 340 27.70 17.19 33.72
N GLY A 341 27.63 17.18 32.38
CA GLY A 341 28.77 17.40 31.50
C GLY A 341 29.86 16.30 31.58
N THR A 342 29.51 15.11 32.08
CA THR A 342 30.43 13.98 32.27
C THR A 342 30.33 12.92 31.17
N GLY A 343 29.22 12.92 30.43
CA GLY A 343 28.81 11.86 29.50
C GLY A 343 28.10 10.68 30.17
N MET A 344 27.88 10.72 31.49
CA MET A 344 27.30 9.62 32.27
C MET A 344 25.92 9.94 32.85
N GLY A 345 25.46 11.19 32.77
CA GLY A 345 24.16 11.62 33.29
C GLY A 345 23.08 11.76 32.21
N GLY A 346 21.94 12.29 32.64
CA GLY A 346 20.80 12.54 31.77
C GLY A 346 19.61 11.61 32.07
N GLU A 347 18.41 12.18 32.09
CA GLU A 347 17.14 11.49 32.33
C GLU A 347 16.16 11.82 31.20
N SER A 348 15.21 10.93 30.95
CA SER A 348 14.13 11.18 30.00
C SER A 348 12.88 11.71 30.70
N ILE A 349 11.94 12.29 29.96
CA ILE A 349 10.62 12.64 30.50
C ILE A 349 9.78 11.44 30.95
N TYR A 350 10.23 10.23 30.59
CA TYR A 350 9.57 8.97 30.96
C TYR A 350 10.15 8.35 32.24
N GLY A 351 11.09 9.04 32.91
CA GLY A 351 11.79 8.57 34.10
C GLY A 351 13.13 7.93 33.73
N ASP A 352 13.13 6.62 33.49
CA ASP A 352 14.33 5.87 33.12
C ASP A 352 14.63 5.97 31.60
N ALA A 353 15.40 5.02 31.06
CA ALA A 353 15.70 4.91 29.64
C ALA A 353 14.46 4.48 28.82
N PHE A 354 14.41 4.88 27.55
CA PHE A 354 13.36 4.48 26.61
C PHE A 354 13.90 3.82 25.33
N GLU A 355 13.00 3.20 24.58
CA GLU A 355 13.28 2.38 23.40
C GLU A 355 13.84 3.17 22.21
N ASP A 356 14.54 2.47 21.31
CA ASP A 356 14.97 3.04 20.03
C ASP A 356 13.84 3.09 18.99
N GLU A 357 13.82 4.12 18.15
CA GLU A 357 12.82 4.35 17.10
C GLU A 357 13.52 4.40 15.73
N PHE A 358 13.96 3.24 15.22
CA PHE A 358 14.66 3.19 13.94
C PHE A 358 13.70 3.31 12.75
N SER A 359 13.99 4.26 11.86
CA SER A 359 13.22 4.51 10.63
C SER A 359 13.92 3.94 9.39
N GLU A 360 13.15 3.48 8.40
CA GLU A 360 13.67 3.14 7.06
C GLU A 360 14.04 4.34 6.19
N GLU A 361 13.63 5.51 6.65
CA GLU A 361 13.62 6.76 5.91
C GLU A 361 14.61 7.79 6.48
N LEU A 362 15.20 7.51 7.66
CA LEU A 362 16.14 8.40 8.33
C LEU A 362 17.50 7.73 8.55
N TYR A 363 18.56 8.52 8.34
CA TYR A 363 19.95 8.08 8.27
C TYR A 363 20.87 9.10 8.94
N ASN A 364 21.98 8.63 9.51
CA ASN A 364 22.97 9.47 10.19
C ASN A 364 23.88 10.19 9.17
N ILE A 365 23.29 10.92 8.23
CA ILE A 365 24.01 11.80 7.29
C ILE A 365 24.56 13.02 8.04
N ARG A 366 25.44 13.80 7.41
CA ARG A 366 25.94 15.04 8.01
C ARG A 366 24.79 15.99 8.40
N GLY A 367 24.85 16.53 9.62
CA GLY A 367 23.83 17.40 10.21
C GLY A 367 22.65 16.65 10.84
N ALA A 368 22.62 15.32 10.80
CA ALA A 368 21.59 14.55 11.49
C ALA A 368 21.73 14.70 13.01
N LEU A 369 20.61 14.97 13.68
CA LEU A 369 20.44 14.94 15.13
C LEU A 369 19.97 13.54 15.54
N SER A 370 20.73 12.88 16.42
CA SER A 370 20.48 11.49 16.79
C SER A 370 20.74 11.21 18.27
N MET A 371 20.08 10.20 18.83
CA MET A 371 20.20 9.85 20.25
C MET A 371 21.54 9.19 20.56
N ALA A 372 22.21 9.68 21.62
CA ALA A 372 23.32 8.96 22.22
C ALA A 372 22.76 7.92 23.20
N ASN A 373 23.11 6.65 23.02
CA ASN A 373 22.69 5.54 23.87
C ASN A 373 23.89 4.72 24.36
N ALA A 374 23.73 3.99 25.46
CA ALA A 374 24.73 3.09 26.04
C ALA A 374 24.58 1.64 25.54
N GLY A 375 23.82 1.46 24.44
CA GLY A 375 23.34 0.18 23.94
C GLY A 375 21.87 0.26 23.53
N PRO A 376 21.31 -0.79 22.91
CA PRO A 376 19.95 -0.78 22.42
C PRO A 376 18.94 -0.44 23.51
N ASN A 377 17.98 0.44 23.20
CA ASN A 377 16.87 0.87 24.07
C ASN A 377 17.32 1.53 25.39
N THR A 378 18.39 2.32 25.34
CA THR A 378 18.89 3.07 26.51
C THR A 378 18.90 4.58 26.27
N ASN A 379 17.90 5.09 25.55
CA ASN A 379 17.78 6.51 25.25
C ASN A 379 17.43 7.30 26.51
N GLY A 380 18.10 8.44 26.72
CA GLY A 380 17.86 9.39 27.82
C GLY A 380 17.67 10.80 27.27
N SER A 381 18.46 11.76 27.77
CA SER A 381 18.49 13.14 27.25
C SER A 381 19.70 13.45 26.35
N GLN A 382 20.69 12.56 26.29
CA GLN A 382 21.88 12.78 25.49
C GLN A 382 21.62 12.59 24.00
N PHE A 383 22.18 13.49 23.19
CA PHE A 383 22.10 13.46 21.73
C PHE A 383 23.46 13.80 21.12
N PHE A 384 23.62 13.49 19.84
CA PHE A 384 24.74 13.95 19.04
C PHE A 384 24.28 14.53 17.70
N ILE A 385 25.10 15.43 17.14
CA ILE A 385 24.95 15.95 15.79
C ILE A 385 26.13 15.44 14.95
N VAL A 386 25.83 14.79 13.83
CA VAL A 386 26.83 14.23 12.92
C VAL A 386 27.52 15.36 12.16
N GLN A 387 28.86 15.39 12.21
CA GLN A 387 29.66 16.44 11.55
C GLN A 387 30.63 15.90 10.49
N ASN A 388 30.82 14.59 10.43
CA ASN A 388 31.74 13.97 9.47
C ASN A 388 31.46 14.38 8.02
N GLN A 389 32.42 15.06 7.38
CA GLN A 389 32.36 15.48 5.97
C GLN A 389 32.99 14.46 5.01
N HIS A 390 33.75 13.49 5.53
CA HIS A 390 34.65 12.68 4.73
C HIS A 390 34.42 11.19 4.97
N LEU A 391 33.75 10.55 4.01
CA LEU A 391 33.66 9.10 3.95
C LEU A 391 34.60 8.55 2.88
N PRO A 392 35.45 7.56 3.19
CA PRO A 392 36.39 6.97 2.23
C PRO A 392 35.71 5.95 1.30
N TYR A 393 34.41 6.12 1.02
CA TYR A 393 33.61 5.18 0.24
C TYR A 393 32.87 5.92 -0.88
N SER A 394 32.89 5.35 -2.08
CA SER A 394 32.10 5.86 -3.20
C SER A 394 30.61 5.56 -3.05
N LYS A 395 29.74 6.33 -3.72
CA LYS A 395 28.29 6.06 -3.83
C LYS A 395 27.99 4.59 -4.19
N LYS A 396 28.78 4.01 -5.12
CA LYS A 396 28.61 2.60 -5.55
C LYS A 396 28.93 1.60 -4.44
N GLU A 397 29.92 1.87 -3.61
CA GLU A 397 30.27 1.02 -2.48
C GLU A 397 29.21 1.10 -1.38
N ILE A 398 28.71 2.30 -1.10
CA ILE A 398 27.65 2.53 -0.11
C ILE A 398 26.35 1.87 -0.59
N ALA A 399 25.91 2.09 -1.83
CA ALA A 399 24.70 1.43 -2.36
C ALA A 399 24.81 -0.10 -2.36
N ARG A 400 25.99 -0.66 -2.65
CA ARG A 400 26.23 -2.11 -2.55
C ARG A 400 26.12 -2.62 -1.11
N GLY A 401 26.40 -1.77 -0.13
CA GLY A 401 26.22 -2.05 1.29
C GLY A 401 24.76 -2.12 1.74
N GLY A 402 23.79 -1.76 0.88
CA GLY A 402 22.36 -1.87 1.16
C GLY A 402 21.67 -0.54 1.48
N TRP A 403 22.38 0.59 1.39
CA TRP A 403 21.76 1.91 1.57
C TRP A 403 20.99 2.35 0.31
N PRO A 404 19.81 3.00 0.46
CA PRO A 404 19.07 3.56 -0.66
C PRO A 404 19.90 4.54 -1.48
N GLU A 405 19.65 4.59 -2.80
CA GLU A 405 20.47 5.39 -3.71
C GLU A 405 20.56 6.89 -3.35
N PRO A 406 19.46 7.59 -2.97
CA PRO A 406 19.53 8.99 -2.56
C PRO A 406 20.41 9.21 -1.33
N ILE A 407 20.35 8.28 -0.38
CA ILE A 407 21.15 8.34 0.86
C ILE A 407 22.62 8.00 0.58
N ALA A 408 22.88 7.02 -0.29
CA ALA A 408 24.23 6.65 -0.70
C ALA A 408 24.95 7.80 -1.40
N GLU A 409 24.22 8.64 -2.14
CA GLU A 409 24.72 9.86 -2.76
C GLU A 409 25.11 10.91 -1.70
N ILE A 410 24.21 11.21 -0.76
CA ILE A 410 24.50 12.14 0.34
C ILE A 410 25.74 11.70 1.13
N TYR A 411 25.84 10.42 1.50
CA TYR A 411 27.03 9.94 2.22
C TYR A 411 28.32 10.12 1.43
N ALA A 412 28.30 9.85 0.12
CA ALA A 412 29.49 9.97 -0.71
C ALA A 412 29.92 11.43 -0.92
N GLU A 413 28.98 12.36 -0.97
CA GLU A 413 29.23 13.77 -1.33
C GLU A 413 29.36 14.69 -0.12
N GLN A 414 28.57 14.45 0.93
CA GLN A 414 28.41 15.35 2.08
C GLN A 414 28.88 14.72 3.39
N GLY A 415 29.14 13.41 3.40
CA GLY A 415 29.60 12.66 4.56
C GLY A 415 28.49 12.23 5.52
N GLY A 416 28.91 11.69 6.66
CA GLY A 416 28.05 11.17 7.71
C GLY A 416 28.63 9.93 8.38
N THR A 417 27.78 9.18 9.09
CA THR A 417 28.19 8.02 9.90
C THR A 417 27.29 6.81 9.63
N PRO A 418 27.38 6.17 8.44
CA PRO A 418 26.49 5.06 8.04
C PRO A 418 26.53 3.86 9.00
N HIS A 419 27.65 3.67 9.71
CA HIS A 419 27.79 2.60 10.70
C HIS A 419 26.94 2.78 11.97
N LEU A 420 26.34 3.97 12.18
CA LEU A 420 25.40 4.26 13.26
C LEU A 420 23.93 4.07 12.85
N ASP A 421 23.66 3.87 11.57
CA ASP A 421 22.29 3.65 11.10
C ASP A 421 21.71 2.38 11.71
N ARG A 422 20.45 2.48 12.14
CA ARG A 422 19.72 1.42 12.86
C ARG A 422 20.39 0.98 14.15
N ARG A 423 21.20 1.86 14.75
CA ARG A 423 21.78 1.72 16.09
C ARG A 423 21.50 2.92 16.97
N HIS A 424 21.33 4.09 16.35
CA HIS A 424 20.95 5.33 17.01
C HIS A 424 19.72 5.93 16.31
N THR A 425 18.73 6.35 17.09
CA THR A 425 17.51 6.98 16.60
C THR A 425 17.85 8.33 16.01
N VAL A 426 17.65 8.52 14.71
CA VAL A 426 17.72 9.83 14.05
C VAL A 426 16.35 10.49 14.22
N PHE A 427 16.33 11.73 14.70
CA PHE A 427 15.07 12.42 15.01
C PHE A 427 15.06 13.89 14.58
N GLY A 428 16.13 14.38 13.95
CA GLY A 428 16.14 15.69 13.30
C GLY A 428 17.29 15.87 12.32
N GLN A 429 17.29 17.00 11.60
CA GLN A 429 18.29 17.36 10.60
C GLN A 429 18.52 18.88 10.56
N LEU A 430 19.77 19.33 10.47
CA LEU A 430 20.10 20.74 10.24
C LEU A 430 19.51 21.25 8.91
N VAL A 431 18.99 22.47 8.90
CA VAL A 431 18.17 22.99 7.79
C VAL A 431 18.81 24.06 6.92
N ASP A 432 19.91 24.69 7.36
CA ASP A 432 20.50 25.83 6.65
C ASP A 432 22.03 25.89 6.72
N ALA A 433 22.62 26.65 5.80
CA ALA A 433 24.06 26.76 5.62
C ALA A 433 24.74 27.46 6.81
N GLU A 434 24.06 28.41 7.45
CA GLU A 434 24.51 29.07 8.67
C GLU A 434 24.68 28.05 9.81
N SER A 435 23.71 27.16 10.01
CA SER A 435 23.78 26.10 11.01
C SER A 435 24.92 25.11 10.72
N PHE A 436 25.16 24.77 9.44
CA PHE A 436 26.31 23.94 9.08
C PHE A 436 27.65 24.65 9.33
N ALA A 437 27.74 25.97 9.14
CA ALA A 437 28.95 26.73 9.46
C ALA A 437 29.20 26.80 10.98
N VAL A 438 28.14 26.92 11.80
CA VAL A 438 28.24 26.84 13.27
C VAL A 438 28.69 25.43 13.68
N LEU A 439 28.12 24.38 13.09
CA LEU A 439 28.55 23.00 13.35
C LEU A 439 30.04 22.80 13.06
N ASP A 440 30.52 23.32 11.92
CA ASP A 440 31.94 23.22 11.55
C ASP A 440 32.85 24.03 12.49
N ALA A 441 32.38 25.18 12.98
CA ALA A 441 33.11 25.98 13.97
C ALA A 441 33.23 25.24 15.31
N ILE A 442 32.15 24.62 15.79
CA ILE A 442 32.15 23.80 17.00
C ILE A 442 33.03 22.56 16.81
N ALA A 443 32.95 21.88 15.66
CA ALA A 443 33.76 20.70 15.36
C ALA A 443 35.28 20.97 15.30
N ALA A 444 35.69 22.23 15.13
CA ALA A 444 37.07 22.65 15.02
C ALA A 444 37.71 23.12 16.34
N VAL A 445 36.96 23.16 17.45
CA VAL A 445 37.50 23.61 18.75
C VAL A 445 38.59 22.66 19.27
N GLU A 446 39.50 23.19 20.09
CA GLU A 446 40.54 22.39 20.71
C GLU A 446 39.93 21.44 21.77
N THR A 447 40.31 20.17 21.72
CA THR A 447 39.82 19.14 22.65
C THR A 447 40.96 18.56 23.48
N GLY A 448 40.69 18.35 24.77
CA GLY A 448 41.58 17.68 25.72
C GLY A 448 41.31 16.18 25.84
N ALA A 449 41.49 15.65 27.05
CA ALA A 449 41.25 14.23 27.33
C ALA A 449 39.79 13.83 27.09
N MET A 450 39.58 12.61 26.58
CA MET A 450 38.24 12.06 26.26
C MET A 450 37.45 12.88 25.23
N ASP A 451 38.14 13.63 24.38
CA ASP A 451 37.55 14.48 23.34
C ASP A 451 36.70 15.64 23.93
N LYS A 452 36.91 15.99 25.21
CA LYS A 452 36.21 17.11 25.86
C LYS A 452 36.81 18.45 25.41
N PRO A 453 36.00 19.46 25.04
CA PRO A 453 36.51 20.79 24.69
C PRO A 453 37.37 21.41 25.79
N VAL A 454 38.45 22.10 25.41
CA VAL A 454 39.31 22.84 26.36
C VAL A 454 38.59 24.07 26.89
N GLU A 455 37.87 24.77 26.01
CA GLU A 455 36.92 25.83 26.34
C GLU A 455 35.50 25.29 26.14
N ASP A 456 34.62 25.52 27.11
CA ASP A 456 33.27 24.97 27.07
C ASP A 456 32.47 25.51 25.88
N VAL A 457 31.91 24.59 25.09
CA VAL A 457 30.88 24.87 24.10
C VAL A 457 29.53 24.67 24.80
N VAL A 458 28.82 25.76 25.02
CA VAL A 458 27.63 25.81 25.89
C VAL A 458 26.37 25.91 25.04
N ILE A 459 25.37 25.09 25.35
CA ILE A 459 23.98 25.27 24.92
C ILE A 459 23.40 26.34 25.83
N GLU A 460 23.16 27.53 25.29
CA GLU A 460 22.58 28.64 26.05
C GLU A 460 21.11 28.36 26.35
N THR A 461 20.34 28.02 25.30
CA THR A 461 18.94 27.58 25.38
C THR A 461 18.60 26.72 24.14
N ILE A 462 17.47 25.99 24.21
CA ILE A 462 16.86 25.36 23.04
C ILE A 462 15.42 25.87 22.87
N GLU A 463 15.18 26.59 21.78
CA GLU A 463 13.86 27.15 21.44
C GLU A 463 13.13 26.21 20.48
N ILE A 464 11.83 25.98 20.70
CA ILE A 464 10.98 25.12 19.85
C ILE A 464 9.88 25.96 19.20
N GLU A 465 9.85 25.97 17.87
CA GLU A 465 8.80 26.55 17.03
C GLU A 465 7.96 25.41 16.43
N ASP A 466 6.62 25.48 16.55
CA ASP A 466 5.70 24.44 16.06
C ASP A 466 5.38 24.57 14.56
#